data_AF-A0A2V8LGY9-F1
#
_entry.id   AF-A0A2V8LGY9-F1
#
_cell.length_a   1.000
_cell.length_b   1.000
_cell.length_c   1.000
_cell.angle_alpha   90.00
_cell.angle_beta   90.00
_cell.angle_gamma   90.00
#
_symmetry.space_group_name_H-M   'P 1'
#
loop_
_entity.id
_entity.type
_entity.pdbx_description
1 polymer ?
#
loop_
_entity_poly.entity_id
_entity_poly.type
_entity_poly.pdbx_seq_one_letter_code
_entity_poly.pdbx_strand_id
1 'polypeptide(L)'
;MYGLGIWGLGLGYFVFYTPYSGLTKALSNGLLSSFGPVPGLVLLPASVMATVVGMLGFITVMKWWKYSGHREFFGVAIPFPRLQTFLSGICMATIIGTTTLAFAFGGISIVLVLVLLRAGVLIIAPMVDAIFKRRVRWFSWAAMWTSLLAMAIILSDTANYKLSFAAIVDVAAYLTAYFFKFQFMSKLAKSTDADATRRYFVEEQMVASPTLLLSLGAMALIGFGDQMKGFRFGFTTFMGTKAAGLAFLIGLSYAGLCICTTLIFLDRRENTFCVPMHCGWSMLAGFAASYALTFFFDQKAPSTPQIISAGMIVIALSFLSPLHHYERYLDKLRSLLYRWLPNHGNDFARSGAATLGHLPETSFETAPLVQMKPAGTNEFGRVSQLLFICSGNTCRSPMAAAIGNAEIAKRLGLPFEVAGRANVQVLSAGVSAQMGAPMTPEAKQALRLLGIPANGHRARNVTVEMTQHVERIFCMTHAHRDAVIDLAPAAAEKTLCLDPGGDVGDPIGKGTAAYVDCARRLQTLVRLRFDELALEKLLQS
;
A
#
# COMPACT_ATOMS: atom_id res chain seq x y z
N MET A 1 -15.20 -7.40 -3.12
CA MET A 1 -14.72 -7.40 -1.73
C MET A 1 -14.78 -8.84 -1.24
N TYR A 2 -13.67 -9.39 -0.77
CA TYR A 2 -13.62 -10.75 -0.22
C TYR A 2 -14.40 -10.77 1.11
N GLY A 3 -15.25 -11.76 1.35
CA GLY A 3 -16.12 -11.82 2.54
C GLY A 3 -15.38 -11.87 3.90
N LEU A 4 -14.06 -11.99 3.87
CA LEU A 4 -13.18 -11.81 5.02
C LEU A 4 -12.44 -10.49 4.85
N GLY A 5 -12.64 -9.54 5.76
CA GLY A 5 -11.79 -8.34 5.84
C GLY A 5 -10.32 -8.74 6.00
N ILE A 6 -9.38 -7.81 5.80
CA ILE A 6 -7.92 -8.09 5.93
C ILE A 6 -7.53 -8.75 7.27
N TRP A 7 -8.30 -8.50 8.32
CA TRP A 7 -8.16 -9.15 9.62
C TRP A 7 -8.51 -10.64 9.57
N GLY A 8 -9.53 -11.02 8.79
CA GLY A 8 -9.86 -12.42 8.51
C GLY A 8 -8.78 -13.11 7.67
N LEU A 9 -8.15 -12.40 6.72
CA LEU A 9 -6.97 -12.93 6.02
C LEU A 9 -5.77 -13.10 6.95
N GLY A 10 -5.56 -12.17 7.88
CA GLY A 10 -4.53 -12.27 8.92
C GLY A 10 -4.76 -13.45 9.87
N LEU A 11 -6.00 -13.64 10.32
CA LEU A 11 -6.39 -14.80 11.13
C LEU A 11 -6.22 -16.11 10.36
N GLY A 12 -6.66 -16.16 9.09
CA GLY A 12 -6.44 -17.32 8.23
C GLY A 12 -4.96 -17.64 8.06
N TYR A 13 -4.15 -16.60 7.84
CA TYR A 13 -2.70 -16.74 7.78
C TYR A 13 -2.15 -17.34 9.08
N PHE A 14 -2.54 -16.86 10.25
CA PHE A 14 -2.15 -17.45 11.54
C PHE A 14 -2.56 -18.92 11.65
N VAL A 15 -3.81 -19.25 11.35
CA VAL A 15 -4.38 -20.61 11.45
C VAL A 15 -3.62 -21.60 10.56
N PHE A 16 -3.21 -21.20 9.35
CA PHE A 16 -2.43 -22.06 8.46
C PHE A 16 -0.93 -22.07 8.79
N TYR A 17 -0.38 -20.96 9.28
CA TYR A 17 1.05 -20.84 9.55
C TYR A 17 1.50 -21.61 10.80
N THR A 18 0.67 -21.67 11.84
CA THR A 18 0.97 -22.41 13.08
C THR A 18 1.21 -23.90 12.85
N PRO A 19 0.28 -24.68 12.24
CA PRO A 19 0.52 -26.08 11.95
C PRO A 19 1.62 -26.27 10.92
N TYR A 20 1.74 -25.38 9.93
CA TYR A 20 2.84 -25.40 8.96
C TYR A 20 4.22 -25.35 9.65
N SER A 21 4.47 -24.33 10.46
CA SER A 21 5.80 -24.13 11.07
C SER A 21 6.08 -25.17 12.17
N GLY A 22 5.06 -25.52 12.98
CA GLY A 22 5.18 -26.53 14.03
C GLY A 22 5.42 -27.94 13.51
N LEU A 23 4.63 -28.41 12.54
CA LEU A 23 4.77 -29.76 11.97
C LEU A 23 6.06 -29.91 11.17
N THR A 24 6.43 -28.87 10.40
CA THR A 24 7.72 -28.85 9.68
C THR A 24 8.86 -29.05 10.66
N LYS A 25 8.82 -28.31 11.78
CA LYS A 25 9.87 -28.43 12.79
C LYS A 25 9.86 -29.79 13.49
N ALA A 26 8.68 -30.28 13.88
CA ALA A 26 8.52 -31.55 14.56
C ALA A 26 9.05 -32.73 13.73
N LEU A 27 8.71 -32.80 12.43
CA LEU A 27 9.25 -33.82 11.53
C LEU A 27 10.75 -33.67 11.33
N SER A 28 11.24 -32.44 11.16
CA SER A 28 12.68 -32.20 10.97
C SER A 28 13.52 -32.58 12.18
N ASN A 29 12.95 -32.50 13.38
CA ASN A 29 13.58 -32.92 14.63
C ASN A 29 13.35 -34.41 14.94
N GLY A 30 12.55 -35.13 14.14
CA GLY A 30 12.27 -36.56 14.33
C GLY A 30 11.21 -36.87 15.39
N LEU A 31 10.42 -35.89 15.82
CA LEU A 31 9.43 -36.04 16.90
C LEU A 31 8.17 -36.80 16.46
N LEU A 32 7.89 -36.80 15.16
CA LEU A 32 6.66 -37.34 14.57
C LEU A 32 6.93 -38.42 13.51
N SER A 33 8.15 -38.93 13.46
CA SER A 33 8.58 -39.91 12.45
C SER A 33 9.22 -41.13 13.11
N SER A 34 8.74 -42.31 12.74
CA SER A 34 9.25 -43.59 13.26
C SER A 34 10.67 -43.95 12.77
N PHE A 35 11.23 -43.18 11.82
CA PHE A 35 12.56 -43.39 11.23
C PHE A 35 13.57 -42.30 11.62
N GLY A 36 13.26 -41.50 12.64
CA GLY A 36 14.11 -40.39 13.08
C GLY A 36 13.93 -39.11 12.25
N PRO A 37 14.85 -38.13 12.41
CA PRO A 37 14.76 -36.80 11.79
C PRO A 37 14.54 -36.84 10.28
N VAL A 38 13.55 -36.10 9.78
CA VAL A 38 13.28 -35.99 8.33
C VAL A 38 13.91 -34.71 7.79
N PRO A 39 15.02 -34.77 7.01
CA PRO A 39 15.66 -33.58 6.49
C PRO A 39 14.72 -32.78 5.56
N GLY A 40 14.89 -31.46 5.50
CA GLY A 40 14.08 -30.60 4.62
C GLY A 40 14.09 -31.02 3.15
N LEU A 41 15.22 -31.54 2.65
CA LEU A 41 15.34 -32.05 1.28
C LEU A 41 14.45 -33.28 1.00
N VAL A 42 14.15 -34.08 2.02
CA VAL A 42 13.24 -35.24 1.92
C VAL A 42 11.78 -34.79 2.07
N LEU A 43 11.53 -33.78 2.92
CA LEU A 43 10.20 -33.25 3.20
C LEU A 43 9.62 -32.47 2.01
N LEU A 44 10.47 -31.70 1.31
CA LEU A 44 10.10 -30.76 0.26
C LEU A 44 9.26 -31.37 -0.87
N PRO A 45 9.60 -32.52 -1.47
CA PRO A 45 8.79 -33.10 -2.55
C PRO A 45 7.31 -33.31 -2.17
N ALA A 46 7.04 -33.91 -1.01
CA ALA A 46 5.69 -34.17 -0.53
C ALA A 46 4.93 -32.88 -0.21
N SER A 47 5.57 -31.94 0.49
CA SER A 47 4.92 -30.67 0.84
C SER A 47 4.66 -29.80 -0.40
N VAL A 48 5.58 -29.78 -1.37
CA VAL A 48 5.40 -28.99 -2.60
C VAL A 48 4.32 -29.61 -3.49
N MET A 49 4.23 -30.94 -3.62
CA MET A 49 3.12 -31.60 -4.32
C MET A 49 1.77 -31.19 -3.71
N ALA A 50 1.65 -31.25 -2.39
CA ALA A 50 0.44 -30.84 -1.69
C ALA A 50 0.15 -29.33 -1.86
N THR A 51 1.20 -28.50 -1.90
CA THR A 51 1.07 -27.06 -2.15
C THR A 51 0.52 -26.78 -3.55
N VAL A 52 1.00 -27.51 -4.57
CA VAL A 52 0.49 -27.43 -5.95
C VAL A 52 -0.98 -27.80 -5.99
N VAL A 53 -1.35 -28.94 -5.39
CA VAL A 53 -2.75 -29.39 -5.34
C VAL A 53 -3.64 -28.37 -4.63
N GLY A 54 -3.22 -27.87 -3.46
CA GLY A 54 -3.97 -26.89 -2.69
C GLY A 54 -4.16 -25.57 -3.43
N MET A 55 -3.09 -25.05 -4.05
CA MET A 55 -3.12 -23.77 -4.76
C MET A 55 -3.92 -23.83 -6.06
N LEU A 56 -3.64 -24.82 -6.92
CA LEU A 56 -4.37 -24.99 -8.18
C LEU A 56 -5.82 -25.41 -7.94
N GLY A 57 -6.06 -26.23 -6.92
CA GLY A 57 -7.40 -26.58 -6.44
C GLY A 57 -8.19 -25.33 -6.04
N PHE A 58 -7.58 -24.44 -5.25
CA PHE A 58 -8.22 -23.16 -4.88
C PHE A 58 -8.57 -22.30 -6.10
N ILE A 59 -7.64 -22.10 -7.04
CA ILE A 59 -7.89 -21.31 -8.26
C ILE A 59 -9.04 -21.90 -9.08
N THR A 60 -9.11 -23.24 -9.16
CA THR A 60 -10.14 -23.99 -9.88
C THR A 60 -11.51 -23.85 -9.20
N VAL A 61 -11.60 -24.09 -7.89
CA VAL A 61 -12.84 -23.96 -7.11
C VAL A 61 -13.37 -22.52 -7.18
N MET A 62 -12.49 -21.54 -7.13
CA MET A 62 -12.86 -20.13 -7.22
C MET A 62 -13.19 -19.68 -8.65
N LYS A 63 -12.98 -20.53 -9.67
CA LYS A 63 -13.16 -20.23 -11.10
C LYS A 63 -12.34 -19.02 -11.55
N TRP A 64 -11.12 -18.89 -11.05
CA TRP A 64 -10.26 -17.74 -11.32
C TRP A 64 -9.39 -17.88 -12.57
N TRP A 65 -9.34 -19.06 -13.18
CA TRP A 65 -8.65 -19.29 -14.47
C TRP A 65 -9.08 -18.32 -15.57
N LYS A 66 -10.33 -17.85 -15.57
CA LYS A 66 -10.83 -16.85 -16.53
C LYS A 66 -10.07 -15.51 -16.53
N TYR A 67 -9.33 -15.20 -15.46
CA TYR A 67 -8.62 -13.92 -15.33
C TYR A 67 -7.22 -13.95 -15.93
N SER A 68 -6.62 -15.12 -16.15
CA SER A 68 -5.28 -15.23 -16.71
C SER A 68 -5.24 -14.79 -18.18
N GLY A 69 -4.07 -14.41 -18.67
CA GLY A 69 -3.80 -14.43 -20.11
C GLY A 69 -4.12 -15.80 -20.70
N HIS A 70 -4.54 -15.83 -21.96
CA HIS A 70 -4.74 -17.06 -22.73
C HIS A 70 -3.91 -16.97 -23.99
N ARG A 71 -3.30 -18.09 -24.39
CA ARG A 71 -2.69 -18.27 -25.71
C ARG A 71 -3.30 -19.49 -26.37
N GLU A 72 -3.60 -19.38 -27.65
CA GLU A 72 -4.09 -20.51 -28.43
C GLU A 72 -2.92 -21.39 -28.84
N PHE A 73 -3.03 -22.67 -28.53
CA PHE A 73 -2.09 -23.70 -28.95
C PHE A 73 -2.88 -24.86 -29.54
N PHE A 74 -2.67 -25.17 -30.83
CA PHE A 74 -3.42 -26.20 -31.56
C PHE A 74 -4.95 -26.13 -31.37
N GLY A 75 -5.53 -24.92 -31.41
CA GLY A 75 -6.98 -24.71 -31.26
C GLY A 75 -7.51 -24.79 -29.82
N VAL A 76 -6.64 -24.97 -28.82
CA VAL A 76 -7.00 -24.95 -27.40
C VAL A 76 -6.44 -23.69 -26.75
N ALA A 77 -7.31 -22.90 -26.11
CA ALA A 77 -6.91 -21.72 -25.34
C ALA A 77 -6.34 -22.16 -23.98
N ILE A 78 -5.02 -22.05 -23.80
CA ILE A 78 -4.31 -22.45 -22.58
C ILE A 78 -3.99 -21.19 -21.76
N PRO A 79 -4.19 -21.21 -20.43
CA PRO A 79 -3.79 -20.09 -19.56
C PRO A 79 -2.28 -19.87 -19.66
N PHE A 80 -1.87 -18.63 -19.93
CA PHE A 80 -0.47 -18.26 -20.12
C PHE A 80 -0.10 -16.98 -19.36
N PRO A 81 0.96 -17.01 -18.53
CA PRO A 81 1.36 -15.86 -17.72
C PRO A 81 2.08 -14.80 -18.58
N ARG A 82 2.02 -13.55 -18.14
CA ARG A 82 2.90 -12.49 -18.67
C ARG A 82 4.33 -12.71 -18.18
N LEU A 83 5.31 -12.16 -18.89
CA LEU A 83 6.73 -12.31 -18.51
C LEU A 83 6.99 -11.86 -17.06
N GLN A 84 6.42 -10.74 -16.64
CA GLN A 84 6.65 -10.22 -15.28
C GLN A 84 5.94 -11.05 -14.19
N THR A 85 4.75 -11.61 -14.46
CA THR A 85 4.06 -12.51 -13.51
C THR A 85 4.72 -13.88 -13.47
N PHE A 86 5.29 -14.34 -14.60
CA PHE A 86 6.15 -15.53 -14.66
C PHE A 86 7.41 -15.35 -13.82
N LEU A 87 8.14 -14.24 -13.98
CA LEU A 87 9.31 -13.92 -13.15
C LEU A 87 8.94 -13.79 -11.67
N SER A 88 7.79 -13.18 -11.35
CA SER A 88 7.29 -13.16 -9.97
C SER A 88 6.96 -14.55 -9.44
N GLY A 89 6.41 -15.42 -10.29
CA GLY A 89 6.19 -16.83 -9.99
C GLY A 89 7.47 -17.56 -9.63
N ILE A 90 8.57 -17.33 -10.35
CA ILE A 90 9.90 -17.87 -10.01
C ILE A 90 10.36 -17.36 -8.65
N CYS A 91 10.24 -16.06 -8.37
CA CYS A 91 10.57 -15.52 -7.05
C CYS A 91 9.73 -16.19 -5.96
N MET A 92 8.44 -16.40 -6.20
CA MET A 92 7.56 -17.07 -5.26
C MET A 92 7.92 -18.55 -5.07
N ALA A 93 8.33 -19.25 -6.12
CA ALA A 93 8.86 -20.62 -6.03
C ALA A 93 10.06 -20.69 -5.07
N THR A 94 11.01 -19.76 -5.22
CA THR A 94 12.17 -19.64 -4.33
C THR A 94 11.73 -19.37 -2.89
N ILE A 95 10.78 -18.46 -2.66
CA ILE A 95 10.25 -18.16 -1.32
C ILE A 95 9.61 -19.41 -0.68
N ILE A 96 8.82 -20.17 -1.43
CA ILE A 96 8.17 -21.40 -0.93
C ILE A 96 9.21 -22.42 -0.48
N GLY A 97 10.18 -22.72 -1.34
CA GLY A 97 11.24 -23.69 -1.06
C GLY A 97 12.10 -23.28 0.14
N THR A 98 12.61 -22.04 0.11
CA THR A 98 13.50 -21.52 1.16
C THR A 98 12.81 -21.41 2.52
N THR A 99 11.56 -20.95 2.58
CA THR A 99 10.84 -20.87 3.86
C THR A 99 10.67 -22.25 4.52
N THR A 100 10.42 -23.29 3.72
CA THR A 100 10.26 -24.66 4.24
C THR A 100 11.59 -25.22 4.70
N LEU A 101 12.67 -24.99 3.95
CA LEU A 101 14.03 -25.38 4.32
C LEU A 101 14.50 -24.67 5.59
N ALA A 102 14.23 -23.38 5.72
CA ALA A 102 14.59 -22.58 6.88
C ALA A 102 14.07 -23.23 8.20
N PHE A 103 12.81 -23.66 8.23
CA PHE A 103 12.24 -24.35 9.40
C PHE A 103 12.77 -25.77 9.58
N ALA A 104 13.17 -26.45 8.50
CA ALA A 104 13.66 -27.82 8.52
C ALA A 104 15.14 -27.96 8.88
N PHE A 105 15.93 -26.88 8.91
CA PHE A 105 17.32 -26.95 9.37
C PHE A 105 17.40 -27.34 10.85
N GLY A 106 18.16 -28.40 11.13
CA GLY A 106 18.44 -28.86 12.49
C GLY A 106 19.23 -27.82 13.28
N GLY A 107 18.94 -27.70 14.58
CA GLY A 107 19.66 -26.77 15.47
C GLY A 107 19.28 -25.30 15.34
N ILE A 108 18.26 -24.96 14.55
CA ILE A 108 17.71 -23.60 14.44
C ILE A 108 16.29 -23.60 15.02
N SER A 109 15.94 -22.64 15.88
CA SER A 109 14.58 -22.53 16.42
C SER A 109 13.61 -21.88 15.43
N ILE A 110 12.31 -22.12 15.61
CA ILE A 110 11.25 -21.47 14.80
C ILE A 110 11.34 -19.95 14.93
N VAL A 111 11.52 -19.44 16.15
CA VAL A 111 11.62 -18.00 16.43
C VAL A 111 12.86 -17.39 15.78
N LEU A 112 14.00 -18.08 15.80
CA LEU A 112 15.22 -17.63 15.11
C LEU A 112 14.99 -17.45 13.62
N VAL A 113 14.50 -18.48 12.93
CA VAL A 113 14.17 -18.41 11.50
C VAL A 113 13.23 -17.24 11.23
N LEU A 114 12.18 -17.11 12.03
CA LEU A 114 11.19 -16.06 11.86
C LEU A 114 11.74 -14.66 11.97
N VAL A 115 12.60 -14.40 12.96
CA VAL A 115 13.27 -13.10 13.09
C VAL A 115 14.20 -12.88 11.89
N LEU A 116 15.01 -13.86 11.47
CA LEU A 116 15.87 -13.73 10.28
C LEU A 116 15.06 -13.34 9.02
N LEU A 117 13.95 -14.06 8.77
CA LEU A 117 13.12 -13.85 7.58
C LEU A 117 12.33 -12.53 7.63
N ARG A 118 11.75 -12.15 8.77
CA ARG A 118 10.94 -10.92 8.88
C ARG A 118 11.80 -9.67 9.05
N ALA A 119 12.80 -9.70 9.93
CA ALA A 119 13.72 -8.60 10.08
C ALA A 119 14.45 -8.31 8.78
N GLY A 120 14.91 -9.35 8.05
CA GLY A 120 15.57 -9.17 6.76
C GLY A 120 14.68 -8.46 5.74
N VAL A 121 13.40 -8.81 5.65
CA VAL A 121 12.45 -8.10 4.77
C VAL A 121 12.24 -6.64 5.20
N LEU A 122 12.11 -6.39 6.50
CA LEU A 122 11.96 -5.03 7.06
C LEU A 122 13.20 -4.16 6.86
N ILE A 123 14.39 -4.76 6.87
CA ILE A 123 15.66 -4.07 6.64
C ILE A 123 15.81 -3.74 5.16
N ILE A 124 15.55 -4.71 4.29
CA ILE A 124 15.73 -4.55 2.85
C ILE A 124 14.78 -3.49 2.30
N ALA A 125 13.49 -3.52 2.65
CA ALA A 125 12.48 -2.63 2.07
C ALA A 125 12.89 -1.13 1.95
N PRO A 126 13.29 -0.41 3.03
CA PRO A 126 13.73 0.98 2.94
C PRO A 126 15.06 1.16 2.20
N MET A 127 15.99 0.20 2.30
CA MET A 127 17.26 0.26 1.55
C MET A 127 17.00 0.22 0.05
N VAL A 128 16.10 -0.65 -0.40
CA VAL A 128 15.69 -0.74 -1.82
C VAL A 128 15.07 0.57 -2.27
N ASP A 129 14.09 1.08 -1.51
CA ASP A 129 13.41 2.31 -1.88
C ASP A 129 14.41 3.49 -1.96
N ALA A 130 15.40 3.55 -1.08
CA ALA A 130 16.49 4.53 -1.15
C ALA A 130 17.36 4.36 -2.41
N ILE A 131 17.79 3.13 -2.73
CA ILE A 131 18.60 2.82 -3.93
C ILE A 131 17.88 3.24 -5.21
N PHE A 132 16.56 3.03 -5.29
CA PHE A 132 15.73 3.41 -6.44
C PHE A 132 15.23 4.87 -6.38
N LYS A 133 15.84 5.72 -5.55
CA LYS A 133 15.51 7.16 -5.40
C LYS A 133 14.04 7.42 -5.04
N ARG A 134 13.38 6.48 -4.37
CA ARG A 134 12.04 6.69 -3.79
C ARG A 134 12.18 7.38 -2.44
N ARG A 135 11.20 8.21 -2.08
CA ARG A 135 11.20 8.87 -0.76
C ARG A 135 10.90 7.85 0.34
N VAL A 136 11.89 7.56 1.18
CA VAL A 136 11.74 6.73 2.38
C VAL A 136 11.32 7.62 3.55
N ARG A 137 10.22 7.26 4.22
CA ARG A 137 9.72 8.01 5.37
C ARG A 137 10.54 7.69 6.62
N TRP A 138 10.59 8.61 7.58
CA TRP A 138 11.42 8.48 8.79
C TRP A 138 11.11 7.22 9.62
N PHE A 139 9.83 6.83 9.68
CA PHE A 139 9.42 5.65 10.42
C PHE A 139 9.85 4.33 9.78
N SER A 140 10.08 4.31 8.45
CA SER A 140 10.67 3.15 7.78
C SER A 140 12.13 2.98 8.17
N TRP A 141 12.88 4.07 8.36
CA TRP A 141 14.23 4.04 8.91
C TRP A 141 14.26 3.60 10.38
N ALA A 142 13.31 4.08 11.19
CA ALA A 142 13.17 3.63 12.58
C ALA A 142 12.93 2.11 12.66
N ALA A 143 11.97 1.60 11.89
CA ALA A 143 11.68 0.17 11.80
C ALA A 143 12.90 -0.65 11.32
N MET A 144 13.68 -0.13 10.37
CA MET A 144 14.91 -0.75 9.89
C MET A 144 15.94 -0.89 11.02
N TRP A 145 16.24 0.19 11.75
CA TRP A 145 17.21 0.18 12.85
C TRP A 145 16.77 -0.72 14.00
N THR A 146 15.48 -0.71 14.37
CA THR A 146 14.94 -1.65 15.36
C THR A 146 15.07 -3.10 14.90
N SER A 147 14.86 -3.37 13.61
CA SER A 147 15.01 -4.72 13.04
C SER A 147 16.48 -5.16 13.00
N LEU A 148 17.42 -4.26 12.74
CA LEU A 148 18.86 -4.53 12.82
C LEU A 148 19.30 -4.88 14.25
N LEU A 149 18.80 -4.14 15.25
CA LEU A 149 19.08 -4.44 16.65
C LEU A 149 18.47 -5.77 17.09
N ALA A 150 17.26 -6.10 16.64
CA ALA A 150 16.65 -7.41 16.85
C ALA A 150 17.51 -8.55 16.27
N MET A 151 18.09 -8.33 15.08
CA MET A 151 19.00 -9.27 14.42
C MET A 151 20.30 -9.44 15.21
N ALA A 152 20.88 -8.36 15.72
CA ALA A 152 22.09 -8.42 16.53
C ALA A 152 21.88 -9.21 17.83
N ILE A 153 20.74 -9.00 18.51
CA ILE A 153 20.40 -9.72 19.75
C ILE A 153 20.16 -11.21 19.49
N ILE A 154 19.56 -11.58 18.36
CA ILE A 154 19.28 -12.99 18.12
C ILE A 154 20.53 -13.76 17.68
N LEU A 155 21.44 -13.10 16.98
CA LEU A 155 22.73 -13.67 16.58
C LEU A 155 23.75 -13.68 17.72
N SER A 156 23.53 -12.94 18.81
CA SER A 156 24.37 -13.07 20.02
C SER A 156 24.03 -14.31 20.85
N ASP A 157 22.92 -14.98 20.57
CA ASP A 157 22.43 -16.19 21.25
C ASP A 157 23.15 -17.48 20.81
N THR A 158 24.49 -17.42 20.71
CA THR A 158 25.34 -18.47 20.11
C THR A 158 25.23 -19.84 20.80
N ALA A 159 24.78 -19.88 22.06
CA ALA A 159 24.56 -21.12 22.81
C ALA A 159 23.30 -21.89 22.38
N ASN A 160 22.33 -21.22 21.74
CA ASN A 160 20.99 -21.77 21.47
C ASN A 160 20.68 -21.94 19.98
N TYR A 161 21.68 -21.79 19.10
CA TYR A 161 21.52 -22.11 17.69
C TYR A 161 22.80 -22.65 17.02
N LYS A 162 22.61 -23.38 15.93
CA LYS A 162 23.69 -23.78 15.00
C LYS A 162 23.33 -23.31 13.59
N LEU A 163 23.89 -22.18 13.17
CA LEU A 163 23.64 -21.62 11.84
C LEU A 163 24.61 -22.24 10.83
N SER A 164 24.10 -23.13 9.99
CA SER A 164 24.90 -23.73 8.91
C SER A 164 25.10 -22.74 7.77
N PHE A 165 26.17 -22.92 6.98
CA PHE A 165 26.36 -22.14 5.75
C PHE A 165 25.16 -22.27 4.80
N ALA A 166 24.56 -23.47 4.71
CA ALA A 166 23.35 -23.71 3.93
C ALA A 166 22.16 -22.84 4.40
N ALA A 167 22.00 -22.65 5.71
CA ALA A 167 20.94 -21.80 6.25
C ALA A 167 21.17 -20.31 5.92
N ILE A 168 22.42 -19.85 5.88
CA ILE A 168 22.75 -18.47 5.47
C ILE A 168 22.41 -18.26 4.00
N VAL A 169 22.81 -19.19 3.13
CA VAL A 169 22.51 -19.14 1.69
C VAL A 169 21.00 -19.18 1.45
N ASP A 170 20.27 -20.01 2.21
CA ASP A 170 18.82 -20.13 2.14
C ASP A 170 18.10 -18.83 2.50
N VAL A 171 18.48 -18.19 3.62
CA VAL A 171 17.94 -16.89 4.03
C VAL A 171 18.29 -15.81 3.01
N ALA A 172 19.51 -15.80 2.46
CA ALA A 172 19.89 -14.85 1.42
C ALA A 172 19.02 -15.00 0.16
N ALA A 173 18.83 -16.25 -0.32
CA ALA A 173 17.98 -16.54 -1.48
C ALA A 173 16.53 -16.11 -1.25
N TYR A 174 15.98 -16.36 -0.06
CA TYR A 174 14.67 -15.90 0.36
C TYR A 174 14.53 -14.37 0.27
N LEU A 175 15.51 -13.65 0.82
CA LEU A 175 15.49 -12.19 0.87
C LEU A 175 15.63 -11.56 -0.52
N THR A 176 16.51 -12.11 -1.36
CA THR A 176 16.65 -11.70 -2.77
C THR A 176 15.36 -11.96 -3.56
N ALA A 177 14.69 -13.09 -3.34
CA ALA A 177 13.43 -13.37 -4.01
C ALA A 177 12.32 -12.38 -3.62
N TYR A 178 12.23 -12.02 -2.33
CA TYR A 178 11.29 -10.99 -1.86
C TYR A 178 11.58 -9.61 -2.45
N PHE A 179 12.86 -9.25 -2.58
CA PHE A 179 13.28 -8.00 -3.22
C PHE A 179 12.67 -7.85 -4.61
N PHE A 180 12.83 -8.85 -5.48
CA PHE A 180 12.30 -8.80 -6.84
C PHE A 180 10.78 -8.91 -6.89
N LYS A 181 10.19 -9.79 -6.07
CA LYS A 181 8.73 -9.98 -5.99
C LYS A 181 8.00 -8.68 -5.69
N PHE A 182 8.48 -7.89 -4.72
CA PHE A 182 7.82 -6.62 -4.38
C PHE A 182 7.86 -5.59 -5.52
N GLN A 183 8.89 -5.63 -6.37
CA GLN A 183 8.95 -4.76 -7.54
C GLN A 183 7.90 -5.13 -8.58
N PHE A 184 7.79 -6.43 -8.92
CA PHE A 184 6.79 -6.90 -9.88
C PHE A 184 5.36 -6.64 -9.38
N MET A 185 5.10 -6.91 -8.10
CA MET A 185 3.79 -6.70 -7.50
C MET A 185 3.38 -5.22 -7.49
N SER A 186 4.30 -4.32 -7.13
CA SER A 186 4.02 -2.87 -7.07
C SER A 186 3.70 -2.30 -8.45
N LYS A 187 4.30 -2.85 -9.52
CA LYS A 187 4.09 -2.40 -10.90
C LYS A 187 2.79 -2.91 -11.53
N LEU A 188 2.34 -4.11 -11.16
CA LEU A 188 1.29 -4.81 -11.90
C LEU A 188 -0.06 -4.96 -11.19
N ALA A 189 -0.05 -5.04 -9.85
CA ALA A 189 -1.19 -5.61 -9.14
C ALA A 189 -1.90 -4.61 -8.22
N LYS A 190 -1.22 -3.54 -7.80
CA LYS A 190 -1.77 -2.48 -6.94
C LYS A 190 -2.55 -1.43 -7.72
N SER A 191 -3.46 -1.88 -8.59
CA SER A 191 -4.31 -0.99 -9.40
C SER A 191 -5.73 -0.87 -8.85
N THR A 192 -6.49 0.11 -9.34
CA THR A 192 -7.92 0.29 -9.06
C THR A 192 -8.81 -0.72 -9.78
N ASP A 193 -8.23 -1.63 -10.56
CA ASP A 193 -8.92 -2.74 -11.23
C ASP A 193 -8.79 -4.04 -10.42
N ALA A 194 -9.93 -4.58 -9.99
CA ALA A 194 -9.97 -5.83 -9.22
C ALA A 194 -9.59 -7.06 -10.07
N ASP A 195 -9.79 -6.99 -11.38
CA ASP A 195 -9.50 -8.10 -12.29
C ASP A 195 -8.02 -8.17 -12.63
N ALA A 196 -7.32 -7.04 -12.71
CA ALA A 196 -5.85 -6.99 -12.77
C ALA A 196 -5.20 -7.67 -11.54
N THR A 197 -5.72 -7.41 -10.34
CA THR A 197 -5.23 -8.05 -9.10
C THR A 197 -5.45 -9.56 -9.11
N ARG A 198 -6.63 -10.03 -9.56
CA ARG A 198 -6.93 -11.47 -9.67
C ARG A 198 -6.08 -12.13 -10.75
N ARG A 199 -5.88 -11.47 -11.89
CA ARG A 199 -4.98 -11.95 -12.95
C ARG A 199 -3.57 -12.15 -12.42
N TYR A 200 -3.02 -11.16 -11.72
CA TYR A 200 -1.69 -11.27 -11.13
C TYR A 200 -1.60 -12.47 -10.18
N PHE A 201 -2.59 -12.64 -9.30
CA PHE A 201 -2.64 -13.80 -8.40
C PHE A 201 -2.60 -15.12 -9.18
N VAL A 202 -3.48 -15.28 -10.16
CA VAL A 202 -3.61 -16.54 -10.91
C VAL A 202 -2.35 -16.82 -11.73
N GLU A 203 -1.80 -15.82 -12.41
CA GLU A 203 -0.58 -15.94 -13.21
C GLU A 203 0.68 -16.19 -12.37
N GLU A 204 0.80 -15.59 -11.19
CA GLU A 204 1.92 -15.88 -10.28
C GLU A 204 1.82 -17.31 -9.73
N GLN A 205 0.63 -17.71 -9.27
CA GLN A 205 0.43 -18.98 -8.57
C GLN A 205 0.40 -20.19 -9.52
N MET A 206 0.01 -20.02 -10.79
CA MET A 206 0.15 -21.07 -11.80
C MET A 206 1.61 -21.39 -12.13
N VAL A 207 2.53 -20.47 -11.85
CA VAL A 207 3.97 -20.66 -12.07
C VAL A 207 4.66 -21.10 -10.78
N ALA A 208 4.37 -20.45 -9.64
CA ALA A 208 5.15 -20.59 -8.41
C ALA A 208 5.33 -22.04 -7.92
N SER A 209 4.27 -22.68 -7.45
CA SER A 209 4.37 -24.02 -6.88
C SER A 209 4.70 -25.10 -7.94
N PRO A 210 4.19 -25.04 -9.18
CA PRO A 210 4.59 -25.99 -10.22
C PRO A 210 6.06 -25.86 -10.63
N THR A 211 6.60 -24.64 -10.77
CA THR A 211 8.02 -24.44 -11.08
C THR A 211 8.91 -24.99 -9.98
N LEU A 212 8.55 -24.82 -8.70
CA LEU A 212 9.27 -25.45 -7.60
C LEU A 212 9.21 -26.98 -7.69
N LEU A 213 8.05 -27.56 -7.95
CA LEU A 213 7.92 -29.02 -8.07
C LEU A 213 8.78 -29.58 -9.21
N LEU A 214 8.73 -28.92 -10.38
CA LEU A 214 9.50 -29.30 -11.56
C LEU A 214 11.01 -29.14 -11.33
N SER A 215 11.44 -28.08 -10.66
CA SER A 215 12.87 -27.89 -10.35
C SER A 215 13.38 -28.95 -9.39
N LEU A 216 12.62 -29.28 -8.34
CA LEU A 216 12.93 -30.38 -7.42
C LEU A 216 12.97 -31.74 -8.15
N GLY A 217 12.02 -31.99 -9.05
CA GLY A 217 11.99 -33.20 -9.88
C GLY A 217 13.21 -33.29 -10.80
N ALA A 218 13.58 -32.20 -11.47
CA ALA A 218 14.77 -32.12 -12.32
C ALA A 218 16.06 -32.36 -11.50
N MET A 219 16.17 -31.76 -10.32
CA MET A 219 17.28 -32.00 -9.38
C MET A 219 17.32 -33.45 -8.91
N ALA A 220 16.17 -34.08 -8.67
CA ALA A 220 16.07 -35.48 -8.32
C ALA A 220 16.45 -36.42 -9.49
N LEU A 221 16.19 -36.05 -10.74
CA LEU A 221 16.55 -36.88 -11.89
C LEU A 221 18.04 -36.72 -12.26
N ILE A 222 18.50 -35.48 -12.41
CA ILE A 222 19.79 -35.13 -13.01
C ILE A 222 20.90 -34.97 -11.96
N GLY A 223 20.55 -34.60 -10.72
CA GLY A 223 21.53 -34.17 -9.72
C GLY A 223 22.37 -35.31 -9.13
N PHE A 224 23.66 -35.05 -8.92
CA PHE A 224 24.60 -35.96 -8.26
C PHE A 224 24.89 -35.53 -6.82
N GLY A 225 25.24 -36.48 -5.95
CA GLY A 225 25.60 -36.23 -4.54
C GLY A 225 24.50 -36.55 -3.52
N ASP A 226 24.87 -36.56 -2.24
CA ASP A 226 24.01 -37.03 -1.15
C ASP A 226 22.77 -36.14 -0.91
N GLN A 227 22.88 -34.84 -1.18
CA GLN A 227 21.72 -33.94 -1.11
C GLN A 227 20.64 -34.30 -2.14
N MET A 228 21.05 -34.71 -3.34
CA MET A 228 20.12 -35.10 -4.42
C MET A 228 19.47 -36.46 -4.15
N LYS A 229 20.13 -37.34 -3.39
CA LYS A 229 19.51 -38.57 -2.86
C LYS A 229 18.33 -38.24 -1.94
N GLY A 230 18.43 -37.16 -1.16
CA GLY A 230 17.34 -36.66 -0.32
C GLY A 230 16.07 -36.37 -1.12
N PHE A 231 16.19 -35.64 -2.24
CA PHE A 231 15.05 -35.38 -3.12
C PHE A 231 14.49 -36.65 -3.77
N ARG A 232 15.35 -37.54 -4.29
CA ARG A 232 14.92 -38.83 -4.85
C ARG A 232 14.13 -39.66 -3.83
N PHE A 233 14.66 -39.77 -2.61
CA PHE A 233 13.99 -40.47 -1.52
C PHE A 233 12.65 -39.82 -1.17
N GLY A 234 12.61 -38.48 -1.14
CA GLY A 234 11.39 -37.69 -0.94
C GLY A 234 10.30 -37.98 -1.98
N PHE A 235 10.65 -38.08 -3.27
CA PHE A 235 9.71 -38.40 -4.36
C PHE A 235 9.27 -39.87 -4.41
N THR A 236 10.03 -40.77 -3.80
CA THR A 236 9.82 -42.22 -3.92
C THR A 236 9.46 -42.83 -2.57
N THR A 237 10.44 -43.41 -1.87
CA THR A 237 10.25 -44.20 -0.64
C THR A 237 9.55 -43.43 0.47
N PHE A 238 9.85 -42.13 0.62
CA PHE A 238 9.23 -41.31 1.68
C PHE A 238 7.71 -41.25 1.54
N MET A 239 7.16 -41.24 0.32
CA MET A 239 5.71 -41.15 0.06
C MET A 239 4.93 -42.34 0.62
N GLY A 240 5.57 -43.51 0.76
CA GLY A 240 4.96 -44.70 1.37
C GLY A 240 4.92 -44.67 2.89
N THR A 241 5.52 -43.67 3.54
CA THR A 241 5.62 -43.59 5.00
C THR A 241 4.44 -42.83 5.63
N LYS A 242 4.13 -43.11 6.90
CA LYS A 242 3.13 -42.33 7.66
C LYS A 242 3.51 -40.85 7.79
N ALA A 243 4.81 -40.54 7.82
CA ALA A 243 5.32 -39.16 7.89
C ALA A 243 5.01 -38.35 6.62
N ALA A 244 4.80 -39.00 5.47
CA ALA A 244 4.36 -38.32 4.26
C ALA A 244 3.00 -37.64 4.45
N GLY A 245 2.05 -38.27 5.15
CA GLY A 245 0.74 -37.66 5.43
C GLY A 245 0.85 -36.32 6.17
N LEU A 246 1.78 -36.22 7.13
CA LEU A 246 2.08 -34.95 7.81
C LEU A 246 2.79 -33.95 6.88
N ALA A 247 3.66 -34.42 5.98
CA ALA A 247 4.25 -33.58 4.94
C ALA A 247 3.22 -33.02 3.94
N PHE A 248 2.19 -33.80 3.58
CA PHE A 248 1.06 -33.33 2.80
C PHE A 248 0.27 -32.26 3.55
N LEU A 249 0.01 -32.45 4.85
CA LEU A 249 -0.65 -31.45 5.67
C LEU A 249 0.16 -30.14 5.78
N ILE A 250 1.48 -30.23 5.89
CA ILE A 250 2.40 -29.08 5.83
C ILE A 250 2.21 -28.32 4.52
N GLY A 251 2.18 -29.01 3.39
CA GLY A 251 2.01 -28.38 2.09
C GLY A 251 0.61 -27.79 1.84
N LEU A 252 -0.46 -28.44 2.30
CA LEU A 252 -1.80 -27.87 2.27
C LEU A 252 -1.92 -26.62 3.16
N SER A 253 -1.29 -26.65 4.34
CA SER A 253 -1.18 -25.49 5.21
C SER A 253 -0.38 -24.38 4.55
N TYR A 254 0.70 -24.72 3.83
CA TYR A 254 1.45 -23.76 3.03
C TYR A 254 0.59 -23.14 1.92
N ALA A 255 -0.21 -23.94 1.20
CA ALA A 255 -1.12 -23.40 0.19
C ALA A 255 -2.09 -22.37 0.81
N GLY A 256 -2.69 -22.70 1.96
CA GLY A 256 -3.58 -21.80 2.70
C GLY A 256 -2.90 -20.49 3.12
N LEU A 257 -1.74 -20.57 3.77
CA LEU A 257 -1.01 -19.35 4.17
C LEU A 257 -0.52 -18.56 2.95
N CYS A 258 -0.16 -19.22 1.85
CA CYS A 258 0.26 -18.58 0.61
C CYS A 258 -0.88 -17.77 -0.02
N ILE A 259 -2.08 -18.35 -0.07
CA ILE A 259 -3.30 -17.66 -0.53
C ILE A 259 -3.53 -16.40 0.33
N CYS A 260 -3.54 -16.54 1.66
CA CYS A 260 -3.72 -15.41 2.57
C CYS A 260 -2.64 -14.35 2.38
N THR A 261 -1.37 -14.75 2.27
CA THR A 261 -0.21 -13.86 2.09
C THR A 261 -0.33 -13.04 0.82
N THR A 262 -0.55 -13.70 -0.31
CA THR A 262 -0.64 -13.02 -1.60
C THR A 262 -1.84 -12.07 -1.61
N LEU A 263 -2.99 -12.48 -1.07
CA LEU A 263 -4.15 -11.59 -0.95
C LEU A 263 -3.93 -10.40 0.00
N ILE A 264 -3.19 -10.58 1.11
CA ILE A 264 -2.81 -9.47 2.01
C ILE A 264 -1.93 -8.45 1.26
N PHE A 265 -0.93 -8.91 0.51
CA PHE A 265 -0.03 -8.01 -0.22
C PHE A 265 -0.66 -7.37 -1.46
N LEU A 266 -1.69 -8.01 -2.01
CA LEU A 266 -2.50 -7.50 -3.10
C LEU A 266 -3.60 -6.52 -2.66
N ASP A 267 -3.80 -6.32 -1.36
CA ASP A 267 -4.67 -5.27 -0.84
C ASP A 267 -4.17 -3.89 -1.31
N ARG A 268 -5.11 -3.00 -1.64
CA ARG A 268 -4.80 -1.67 -2.18
C ARG A 268 -4.11 -0.74 -1.19
N ARG A 269 -4.21 -1.02 0.11
CA ARG A 269 -3.50 -0.23 1.12
C ARG A 269 -1.99 -0.32 0.89
N GLU A 270 -1.28 0.74 1.29
CA GLU A 270 0.18 0.80 1.16
C GLU A 270 0.85 -0.43 1.81
N ASN A 271 2.04 -0.81 1.35
CA ASN A 271 2.84 -1.88 1.98
C ASN A 271 3.04 -1.63 3.47
N THR A 272 3.07 -0.35 3.88
CA THR A 272 3.04 0.14 5.26
C THR A 272 1.93 -0.50 6.11
N PHE A 273 0.77 -0.86 5.53
CA PHE A 273 -0.31 -1.56 6.23
C PHE A 273 -0.19 -3.10 6.12
N CYS A 274 0.12 -3.62 4.93
CA CYS A 274 0.12 -5.06 4.67
C CYS A 274 1.29 -5.79 5.31
N VAL A 275 2.46 -5.13 5.41
CA VAL A 275 3.69 -5.69 5.99
C VAL A 275 3.52 -5.95 7.50
N PRO A 276 3.03 -5.01 8.34
CA PRO A 276 2.71 -5.28 9.74
C PRO A 276 1.73 -6.43 9.93
N MET A 277 0.68 -6.50 9.10
CA MET A 277 -0.26 -7.62 9.15
C MET A 277 0.45 -8.95 8.91
N HIS A 278 1.14 -9.10 7.78
CA HIS A 278 1.84 -10.34 7.44
C HIS A 278 2.91 -10.73 8.48
N CYS A 279 3.79 -9.79 8.85
CA CYS A 279 4.87 -10.07 9.77
C CYS A 279 4.35 -10.33 11.20
N GLY A 280 3.37 -9.56 11.67
CA GLY A 280 2.82 -9.69 13.02
C GLY A 280 2.14 -11.04 13.23
N TRP A 281 1.26 -11.45 12.30
CA TRP A 281 0.59 -12.75 12.38
C TRP A 281 1.59 -13.92 12.26
N SER A 282 2.70 -13.75 11.52
CA SER A 282 3.74 -14.79 11.42
C SER A 282 4.55 -14.96 12.71
N MET A 283 4.85 -13.85 13.42
CA MET A 283 5.51 -13.91 14.74
C MET A 283 4.62 -14.64 15.73
N LEU A 284 3.34 -14.26 15.80
CA LEU A 284 2.37 -14.88 16.71
C LEU A 284 2.23 -16.38 16.42
N ALA A 285 2.12 -16.76 15.14
CA ALA A 285 2.03 -18.15 14.72
C ALA A 285 3.28 -18.95 15.10
N GLY A 286 4.47 -18.34 14.97
CA GLY A 286 5.73 -18.94 15.36
C GLY A 286 5.87 -19.22 16.85
N PHE A 287 5.45 -18.26 17.68
CA PHE A 287 5.39 -18.47 19.13
C PHE A 287 4.40 -19.55 19.50
N ALA A 288 3.18 -19.51 18.94
CA ALA A 288 2.18 -20.54 19.16
C ALA A 288 2.70 -21.93 18.79
N ALA A 289 3.37 -22.06 17.65
CA ALA A 289 4.00 -23.32 17.22
C ALA A 289 5.13 -23.75 18.17
N SER A 290 6.01 -22.83 18.58
CA SER A 290 7.13 -23.12 19.48
C SER A 290 6.66 -23.60 20.84
N TYR A 291 5.69 -22.89 21.46
CA TYR A 291 5.11 -23.28 22.74
C TYR A 291 4.27 -24.56 22.64
N ALA A 292 3.58 -24.79 21.53
CA ALA A 292 2.90 -26.07 21.30
C ALA A 292 3.92 -27.22 21.27
N LEU A 293 5.07 -27.06 20.62
CA LEU A 293 6.13 -28.08 20.63
C LEU A 293 6.73 -28.30 22.02
N THR A 294 6.91 -27.23 22.80
CA THR A 294 7.32 -27.36 24.21
C THR A 294 6.29 -28.13 25.03
N PHE A 295 5.00 -27.78 24.89
CA PHE A 295 3.94 -28.40 25.67
C PHE A 295 3.67 -29.86 25.31
N PHE A 296 3.64 -30.20 24.01
CA PHE A 296 3.26 -31.54 23.55
C PHE A 296 4.46 -32.49 23.37
N PHE A 297 5.67 -31.98 23.15
CA PHE A 297 6.86 -32.79 22.81
C PHE A 297 8.09 -32.48 23.66
N ASP A 298 7.91 -31.77 24.80
CA ASP A 298 8.95 -31.40 25.76
C ASP A 298 10.19 -30.75 25.12
N GLN A 299 9.96 -29.96 24.06
CA GLN A 299 11.01 -29.23 23.36
C GLN A 299 11.43 -27.98 24.13
N LYS A 300 12.70 -27.60 24.02
CA LYS A 300 13.22 -26.36 24.61
C LYS A 300 12.39 -25.15 24.17
N ALA A 301 11.90 -24.40 25.16
CA ALA A 301 11.22 -23.14 24.93
C ALA A 301 12.14 -22.11 24.25
N PRO A 302 11.59 -21.09 23.57
CA PRO A 302 12.37 -19.98 23.05
C PRO A 302 13.23 -19.31 24.13
N SER A 303 14.49 -19.01 23.82
CA SER A 303 15.41 -18.37 24.74
C SER A 303 15.04 -16.90 25.00
N THR A 304 15.58 -16.32 26.08
CA THR A 304 15.36 -14.90 26.40
C THR A 304 15.79 -13.97 25.25
N PRO A 305 16.97 -14.13 24.60
CA PRO A 305 17.32 -13.34 23.42
C PRO A 305 16.30 -13.48 22.27
N GLN A 306 15.79 -14.69 22.01
CA GLN A 306 14.79 -14.92 20.97
C GLN A 306 13.46 -14.20 21.26
N ILE A 307 13.02 -14.22 22.52
CA ILE A 307 11.82 -13.49 22.96
C ILE A 307 12.01 -11.99 22.82
N ILE A 308 13.16 -11.46 23.28
CA ILE A 308 13.50 -10.04 23.18
C ILE A 308 13.53 -9.61 21.71
N SER A 309 14.25 -10.34 20.85
CA SER A 309 14.35 -10.04 19.42
C SER A 309 12.98 -10.05 18.74
N ALA A 310 12.13 -11.03 19.02
CA ALA A 310 10.80 -11.05 18.43
C ALA A 310 9.92 -9.89 18.94
N GLY A 311 10.04 -9.51 20.22
CA GLY A 311 9.42 -8.31 20.77
C GLY A 311 9.89 -7.03 20.06
N MET A 312 11.18 -6.94 19.74
CA MET A 312 11.73 -5.85 18.94
C MET A 312 11.18 -5.81 17.51
N ILE A 313 10.92 -6.97 16.89
CA ILE A 313 10.22 -6.99 15.61
C ILE A 313 8.80 -6.45 15.75
N VAL A 314 8.06 -6.80 16.81
CA VAL A 314 6.73 -6.20 17.06
C VAL A 314 6.83 -4.68 17.22
N ILE A 315 7.85 -4.17 17.92
CA ILE A 315 8.13 -2.73 18.02
C ILE A 315 8.43 -2.12 16.63
N ALA A 316 9.27 -2.76 15.82
CA ALA A 316 9.57 -2.33 14.45
C ALA A 316 8.29 -2.25 13.59
N LEU A 317 7.39 -3.23 13.72
CA LEU A 317 6.10 -3.24 13.02
C LEU A 317 5.17 -2.15 13.52
N SER A 318 5.27 -1.74 14.80
CA SER A 318 4.46 -0.64 15.34
C SER A 318 4.79 0.70 14.68
N PHE A 319 6.06 0.93 14.33
CA PHE A 319 6.47 2.09 13.52
C PHE A 319 5.91 2.03 12.08
N LEU A 320 5.69 0.85 11.52
CA LEU A 320 5.08 0.74 10.20
C LEU A 320 3.55 0.77 10.26
N SER A 321 2.96 0.48 11.42
CA SER A 321 1.51 0.49 11.61
C SER A 321 0.92 1.91 11.43
N PRO A 322 -0.35 2.05 11.02
CA PRO A 322 -1.09 3.32 11.02
C PRO A 322 -1.19 4.01 12.40
N LEU A 323 -0.55 3.47 13.44
CA LEU A 323 -0.28 4.17 14.70
C LEU A 323 0.47 5.50 14.50
N HIS A 324 1.08 5.78 13.36
CA HIS A 324 1.54 7.15 13.04
C HIS A 324 0.41 8.17 12.78
N HIS A 325 -0.84 7.72 12.65
CA HIS A 325 -2.04 8.57 12.73
C HIS A 325 -2.66 8.56 14.14
N TYR A 326 -1.86 8.29 15.19
CA TYR A 326 -2.29 8.34 16.59
C TYR A 326 -2.99 9.65 16.94
N GLU A 327 -2.54 10.79 16.38
CA GLU A 327 -3.21 12.08 16.55
C GLU A 327 -4.65 12.09 16.01
N ARG A 328 -4.91 11.52 14.82
CA ARG A 328 -6.28 11.44 14.27
C ARG A 328 -7.18 10.49 15.06
N TYR A 329 -6.61 9.45 15.66
CA TYR A 329 -7.36 8.49 16.48
C TYR A 329 -7.67 9.08 17.86
N LEU A 330 -6.72 9.81 18.45
CA LEU A 330 -6.91 10.61 19.65
C LEU A 330 -7.90 11.75 19.44
N ASP A 331 -7.94 12.40 18.27
CA ASP A 331 -8.94 13.44 17.97
C ASP A 331 -10.34 12.84 17.79
N LYS A 332 -10.45 11.64 17.22
CA LYS A 332 -11.70 10.87 17.20
C LYS A 332 -12.15 10.45 18.60
N LEU A 333 -11.23 9.99 19.43
CA LEU A 333 -11.51 9.61 20.82
C LEU A 333 -11.83 10.83 21.68
N ARG A 334 -11.12 11.94 21.51
CA ARG A 334 -11.41 13.24 22.14
C ARG A 334 -12.77 13.75 21.70
N SER A 335 -13.11 13.74 20.42
CA SER A 335 -14.42 14.18 19.95
C SER A 335 -15.57 13.27 20.41
N LEU A 336 -15.32 11.97 20.59
CA LEU A 336 -16.27 11.04 21.21
C LEU A 336 -16.39 11.26 22.73
N LEU A 337 -15.29 11.55 23.42
CA LEU A 337 -15.26 11.89 24.85
C LEU A 337 -15.92 13.26 25.10
N TYR A 338 -15.69 14.26 24.25
CA TYR A 338 -16.34 15.57 24.29
C TYR A 338 -17.85 15.49 24.03
N ARG A 339 -18.34 14.45 23.34
CA ARG A 339 -19.78 14.18 23.18
C ARG A 339 -20.42 13.54 24.43
N TRP A 340 -19.61 12.99 25.33
CA TRP A 340 -20.07 12.25 26.51
C TRP A 340 -19.84 13.03 27.83
N LEU A 341 -19.03 14.08 27.79
CA LEU A 341 -18.89 15.04 28.88
C LEU A 341 -20.09 16.02 28.88
N PRO A 342 -20.83 16.16 29.99
CA PRO A 342 -21.86 17.19 30.11
C PRO A 342 -21.23 18.57 29.99
N ASN A 343 -21.82 19.43 29.16
CA ASN A 343 -21.44 20.84 29.03
C ASN A 343 -21.49 21.55 30.39
N HIS A 344 -20.34 21.85 30.98
CA HIS A 344 -20.21 22.92 31.96
C HIS A 344 -19.30 24.01 31.41
N GLY A 345 -19.90 25.18 31.19
CA GLY A 345 -19.22 26.46 31.03
C GLY A 345 -19.11 26.97 29.60
N ASN A 346 -20.15 27.66 29.12
CA ASN A 346 -19.98 28.65 28.05
C ASN A 346 -20.97 29.81 28.24
N ASP A 347 -20.81 30.55 29.34
CA ASP A 347 -21.57 31.78 29.65
C ASP A 347 -20.75 33.07 29.49
N PHE A 348 -19.61 33.05 28.76
CA PHE A 348 -18.72 34.21 28.67
C PHE A 348 -18.52 34.82 27.27
N ALA A 349 -19.42 34.57 26.32
CA ALA A 349 -19.32 35.15 24.96
C ALA A 349 -20.64 35.76 24.44
N ARG A 350 -21.44 36.36 25.33
CA ARG A 350 -22.60 37.21 24.98
C ARG A 350 -22.60 38.49 25.80
N SER A 351 -21.57 39.31 25.65
CA SER A 351 -21.64 40.74 25.99
C SER A 351 -20.50 41.46 25.27
N GLY A 352 -20.81 42.16 24.19
CA GLY A 352 -19.78 42.86 23.40
C GLY A 352 -20.18 43.22 21.96
N ALA A 353 -21.47 43.37 21.67
CA ALA A 353 -21.92 43.88 20.38
C ALA A 353 -23.08 44.87 20.60
N ALA A 354 -22.73 46.04 21.10
CA ALA A 354 -23.55 47.24 20.96
C ALA A 354 -22.62 48.46 20.90
N THR A 355 -23.02 49.43 20.09
CA THR A 355 -22.55 50.82 19.95
C THR A 355 -21.52 51.14 18.86
N LEU A 356 -21.84 52.22 18.12
CA LEU A 356 -21.19 52.92 16.99
C LEU A 356 -21.68 52.45 15.61
N GLY A 357 -22.35 53.24 14.77
CA GLY A 357 -22.62 54.69 14.74
C GLY A 357 -22.78 55.12 13.26
N HIS A 358 -23.73 56.02 12.99
CA HIS A 358 -24.24 56.50 11.69
C HIS A 358 -23.22 57.02 10.63
N LEU A 359 -23.48 56.66 9.35
CA LEU A 359 -23.60 57.44 8.06
C LEU A 359 -22.58 58.55 7.69
N PRO A 360 -22.34 58.92 6.39
CA PRO A 360 -23.34 58.95 5.30
C PRO A 360 -22.89 58.58 3.85
N GLU A 361 -23.91 58.54 2.98
CA GLU A 361 -23.89 58.44 1.51
C GLU A 361 -23.26 59.65 0.83
N THR A 362 -22.52 59.45 -0.27
CA THR A 362 -22.31 60.47 -1.33
C THR A 362 -22.11 59.83 -2.71
N SER A 363 -23.11 60.04 -3.56
CA SER A 363 -23.11 60.47 -4.98
C SER A 363 -22.02 60.04 -5.98
N PHE A 364 -22.54 59.59 -7.13
CA PHE A 364 -21.92 59.41 -8.45
C PHE A 364 -21.17 60.63 -8.99
N GLU A 365 -20.02 60.40 -9.64
CA GLU A 365 -19.47 61.29 -10.68
C GLU A 365 -18.76 60.47 -11.76
N THR A 366 -19.17 60.68 -13.01
CA THR A 366 -18.63 60.09 -14.25
C THR A 366 -17.60 61.02 -14.89
N ALA A 367 -16.43 60.51 -15.31
CA ALA A 367 -15.50 61.22 -16.20
C ALA A 367 -14.62 60.19 -16.98
N PRO A 368 -13.94 60.57 -18.09
CA PRO A 368 -14.44 60.40 -19.46
C PRO A 368 -13.69 59.33 -20.28
N LEU A 369 -14.32 58.95 -21.40
CA LEU A 369 -13.80 58.05 -22.43
C LEU A 369 -12.56 58.64 -23.13
N VAL A 370 -11.39 58.04 -22.92
CA VAL A 370 -10.19 58.28 -23.74
C VAL A 370 -10.18 57.28 -24.89
N GLN A 371 -10.34 57.78 -26.11
CA GLN A 371 -10.09 57.03 -27.35
C GLN A 371 -8.58 56.82 -27.54
N MET A 372 -8.17 55.60 -27.89
CA MET A 372 -6.83 55.31 -28.42
C MET A 372 -6.91 54.71 -29.83
N LYS A 373 -6.07 55.27 -30.71
CA LYS A 373 -5.81 54.92 -32.12
C LYS A 373 -5.12 53.54 -32.24
N PRO A 374 -5.21 52.85 -33.40
CA PRO A 374 -4.67 51.51 -33.57
C PRO A 374 -3.21 51.57 -34.03
N ALA A 375 -2.33 50.78 -33.42
CA ALA A 375 -1.05 50.37 -34.01
C ALA A 375 -0.41 49.24 -33.19
N GLY A 376 0.14 48.24 -33.88
CA GLY A 376 1.24 47.43 -33.36
C GLY A 376 0.86 46.02 -32.94
N THR A 377 1.14 45.07 -33.83
CA THR A 377 1.11 43.63 -33.62
C THR A 377 2.09 43.16 -32.53
N ASN A 378 1.60 42.24 -31.70
CA ASN A 378 2.29 41.26 -30.84
C ASN A 378 3.09 41.78 -29.63
N GLU A 379 2.48 41.70 -28.44
CA GLU A 379 3.01 41.04 -27.21
C GLU A 379 1.98 41.15 -26.06
N PHE A 380 0.86 40.40 -26.15
CA PHE A 380 -0.06 40.25 -25.02
C PHE A 380 0.42 39.10 -24.12
N GLY A 381 0.65 39.40 -22.84
CA GLY A 381 1.17 38.51 -21.80
C GLY A 381 0.48 37.14 -21.77
N ARG A 382 1.28 36.09 -21.56
CA ARG A 382 0.82 34.69 -21.61
C ARG A 382 -0.05 34.42 -20.38
N VAL A 383 -1.30 33.98 -20.58
CA VAL A 383 -2.20 33.61 -19.46
C VAL A 383 -1.64 32.38 -18.73
N SER A 384 -1.27 32.52 -17.46
CA SER A 384 -0.84 31.44 -16.58
C SER A 384 -2.05 30.66 -16.05
N GLN A 385 -2.05 29.34 -16.22
CA GLN A 385 -3.15 28.49 -15.78
C GLN A 385 -2.73 27.58 -14.61
N LEU A 386 -3.58 27.48 -13.60
CA LEU A 386 -3.44 26.56 -12.47
C LEU A 386 -4.53 25.48 -12.55
N LEU A 387 -4.21 24.23 -12.26
CA LEU A 387 -5.15 23.12 -12.41
C LEU A 387 -5.37 22.35 -11.09
N PHE A 388 -6.62 22.26 -10.64
CA PHE A 388 -6.99 21.48 -9.46
C PHE A 388 -7.56 20.11 -9.85
N ILE A 389 -7.09 19.04 -9.21
CA ILE A 389 -7.44 17.64 -9.54
C ILE A 389 -8.05 16.92 -8.35
N CYS A 390 -9.19 16.25 -8.56
CA CYS A 390 -9.76 15.28 -7.61
C CYS A 390 -10.22 13.99 -8.33
N SER A 391 -11.05 13.16 -7.70
CA SER A 391 -11.55 11.92 -8.35
C SER A 391 -12.55 12.23 -9.47
N GLY A 392 -13.75 12.70 -9.12
CA GLY A 392 -14.88 12.84 -10.04
C GLY A 392 -15.08 14.22 -10.63
N ASN A 393 -14.30 15.23 -10.20
CA ASN A 393 -14.47 16.64 -10.58
C ASN A 393 -15.88 17.21 -10.30
N THR A 394 -16.51 16.81 -9.19
CA THR A 394 -17.86 17.26 -8.80
C THR A 394 -17.94 17.91 -7.42
N CYS A 395 -16.95 17.66 -6.55
CA CYS A 395 -16.91 18.19 -5.17
C CYS A 395 -15.65 19.05 -4.92
N ARG A 396 -14.51 18.41 -4.61
CA ARG A 396 -13.31 19.07 -4.08
C ARG A 396 -12.59 19.97 -5.10
N SER A 397 -12.21 19.45 -6.26
CA SER A 397 -11.51 20.26 -7.27
C SER A 397 -12.33 21.42 -7.85
N PRO A 398 -13.64 21.30 -8.11
CA PRO A 398 -14.40 22.45 -8.58
C PRO A 398 -14.66 23.49 -7.48
N MET A 399 -14.79 23.08 -6.20
CA MET A 399 -14.79 24.03 -5.08
C MET A 399 -13.47 24.78 -4.98
N ALA A 400 -12.35 24.07 -5.04
CA ALA A 400 -11.01 24.68 -4.98
C ALA A 400 -10.76 25.65 -6.13
N ALA A 401 -11.23 25.34 -7.34
CA ALA A 401 -11.11 26.25 -8.48
C ALA A 401 -11.98 27.50 -8.34
N ALA A 402 -13.22 27.37 -7.86
CA ALA A 402 -14.07 28.53 -7.58
C ALA A 402 -13.46 29.44 -6.51
N ILE A 403 -12.94 28.84 -5.44
CA ILE A 403 -12.22 29.54 -4.37
C ILE A 403 -10.95 30.22 -4.89
N GLY A 404 -10.16 29.54 -5.73
CA GLY A 404 -8.94 30.11 -6.31
C GLY A 404 -9.23 31.31 -7.20
N ASN A 405 -10.23 31.22 -8.08
CA ASN A 405 -10.63 32.36 -8.92
C ASN A 405 -11.17 33.53 -8.07
N ALA A 406 -11.93 33.25 -7.00
CA ALA A 406 -12.39 34.29 -6.07
C ALA A 406 -11.24 34.97 -5.32
N GLU A 407 -10.24 34.20 -4.90
CA GLU A 407 -9.05 34.73 -4.21
C GLU A 407 -8.18 35.55 -5.16
N ILE A 408 -8.02 35.14 -6.43
CA ILE A 408 -7.34 35.94 -7.46
C ILE A 408 -8.06 37.27 -7.67
N ALA A 409 -9.39 37.24 -7.86
CA ALA A 409 -10.18 38.45 -8.04
C ALA A 409 -10.01 39.42 -6.86
N LYS A 410 -10.03 38.87 -5.63
CA LYS A 410 -9.81 39.64 -4.40
C LYS A 410 -8.42 40.29 -4.36
N ARG A 411 -7.35 39.55 -4.69
CA ARG A 411 -5.98 40.06 -4.68
C ARG A 411 -5.73 41.12 -5.77
N LEU A 412 -6.43 41.01 -6.89
CA LEU A 412 -6.38 41.98 -7.99
C LEU A 412 -7.31 43.19 -7.81
N GLY A 413 -8.17 43.21 -6.79
CA GLY A 413 -9.20 44.23 -6.63
C GLY A 413 -10.24 44.24 -7.75
N LEU A 414 -10.39 43.14 -8.50
CA LEU A 414 -11.32 43.04 -9.62
C LEU A 414 -12.68 42.48 -9.17
N PRO A 415 -13.79 42.96 -9.74
CA PRO A 415 -15.09 42.30 -9.59
C PRO A 415 -14.99 40.87 -10.12
N PHE A 416 -15.60 39.91 -9.41
CA PHE A 416 -15.52 38.47 -9.73
C PHE A 416 -15.90 38.15 -11.18
N GLU A 417 -16.85 38.91 -11.75
CA GLU A 417 -17.33 38.77 -13.14
C GLU A 417 -16.25 39.05 -14.20
N VAL A 418 -15.21 39.81 -13.83
CA VAL A 418 -14.08 40.20 -14.70
C VAL A 418 -12.85 39.33 -14.45
N ALA A 419 -12.85 38.46 -13.42
CA ALA A 419 -11.72 37.60 -13.07
C ALA A 419 -11.33 36.62 -14.19
N GLY A 420 -12.26 36.27 -15.09
CA GLY A 420 -11.97 35.50 -16.30
C GLY A 420 -11.10 36.22 -17.33
N ARG A 421 -10.82 37.51 -17.14
CA ARG A 421 -9.91 38.34 -17.96
C ARG A 421 -8.56 38.58 -17.29
N ALA A 422 -8.31 38.01 -16.11
CA ALA A 422 -7.02 38.09 -15.47
C ALA A 422 -5.97 37.24 -16.20
N ASN A 423 -4.69 37.65 -16.14
CA ASN A 423 -3.58 36.87 -16.67
C ASN A 423 -3.38 35.53 -15.97
N VAL A 424 -4.09 35.25 -14.86
CA VAL A 424 -4.05 33.98 -14.14
C VAL A 424 -5.44 33.37 -14.03
N GLN A 425 -5.60 32.13 -14.50
CA GLN A 425 -6.87 31.41 -14.44
C GLN A 425 -6.75 30.09 -13.69
N VAL A 426 -7.75 29.77 -12.87
CA VAL A 426 -7.83 28.49 -12.16
C VAL A 426 -8.85 27.57 -12.80
N LEU A 427 -8.39 26.38 -13.20
CA LEU A 427 -9.16 25.31 -13.80
C LEU A 427 -9.32 24.13 -12.84
N SER A 428 -10.26 23.23 -13.15
CA SER A 428 -10.40 21.95 -12.45
C SER A 428 -10.67 20.79 -13.40
N ALA A 429 -10.18 19.61 -13.01
CA ALA A 429 -10.47 18.33 -13.65
C ALA A 429 -10.50 17.20 -12.62
N GLY A 430 -10.75 15.98 -13.11
CA GLY A 430 -10.74 14.76 -12.32
C GLY A 430 -10.00 13.63 -13.02
N VAL A 431 -9.49 12.67 -12.24
CA VAL A 431 -8.81 11.48 -12.79
C VAL A 431 -9.79 10.42 -13.31
N SER A 432 -11.05 10.50 -12.87
CA SER A 432 -12.13 9.56 -13.24
C SER A 432 -13.49 10.27 -13.18
N ALA A 433 -13.57 11.43 -13.85
CA ALA A 433 -14.75 12.26 -13.90
C ALA A 433 -15.81 11.70 -14.87
N GLN A 434 -17.07 11.80 -14.46
CA GLN A 434 -18.20 11.67 -15.38
C GLN A 434 -18.33 12.96 -16.17
N MET A 435 -17.95 12.94 -17.45
CA MET A 435 -17.94 14.12 -18.31
C MET A 435 -19.30 14.84 -18.31
N GLY A 436 -19.28 16.15 -18.14
CA GLY A 436 -20.47 17.00 -18.16
C GLY A 436 -21.28 17.03 -16.86
N ALA A 437 -20.96 16.20 -15.85
CA ALA A 437 -21.68 16.23 -14.59
C ALA A 437 -21.55 17.61 -13.89
N PRO A 438 -22.63 18.15 -13.31
CA PRO A 438 -22.56 19.40 -12.56
C PRO A 438 -21.85 19.18 -11.22
N MET A 439 -21.44 20.28 -10.59
CA MET A 439 -21.01 20.26 -9.18
C MET A 439 -22.17 19.77 -8.29
N THR A 440 -21.87 19.01 -7.24
CA THR A 440 -22.92 18.49 -6.33
C THR A 440 -23.65 19.63 -5.61
N PRO A 441 -24.93 19.42 -5.23
CA PRO A 441 -25.72 20.45 -4.53
C PRO A 441 -25.05 20.96 -3.25
N GLU A 442 -24.43 20.06 -2.48
CA GLU A 442 -23.76 20.37 -1.21
C GLU A 442 -22.50 21.21 -1.43
N ALA A 443 -21.73 20.92 -2.49
CA ALA A 443 -20.56 21.72 -2.86
C ALA A 443 -20.97 23.13 -3.31
N LYS A 444 -22.07 23.27 -4.08
CA LYS A 444 -22.63 24.58 -4.42
C LYS A 444 -23.13 25.34 -3.18
N GLN A 445 -23.76 24.63 -2.25
CA GLN A 445 -24.22 25.22 -0.99
C GLN A 445 -23.04 25.69 -0.12
N ALA A 446 -21.98 24.89 -0.02
CA ALA A 446 -20.78 25.26 0.73
C ALA A 446 -20.09 26.50 0.16
N LEU A 447 -19.98 26.61 -1.17
CA LEU A 447 -19.45 27.83 -1.82
C LEU A 447 -20.33 29.06 -1.55
N ARG A 448 -21.65 28.92 -1.64
CA ARG A 448 -22.58 30.01 -1.32
C ARG A 448 -22.44 30.51 0.12
N LEU A 449 -22.24 29.60 1.07
CA LEU A 449 -21.99 29.96 2.48
C LEU A 449 -20.65 30.68 2.69
N LEU A 450 -19.70 30.54 1.76
CA LEU A 450 -18.45 31.31 1.73
C LEU A 450 -18.55 32.61 0.92
N GLY A 451 -19.74 32.95 0.40
CA GLY A 451 -19.94 34.11 -0.47
C GLY A 451 -19.32 33.95 -1.87
N ILE A 452 -19.03 32.71 -2.30
CA ILE A 452 -18.38 32.42 -3.59
C ILE A 452 -19.43 31.88 -4.57
N PRO A 453 -19.60 32.50 -5.75
CA PRO A 453 -20.56 32.03 -6.75
C PRO A 453 -20.11 30.70 -7.36
N ALA A 454 -21.08 29.80 -7.59
CA ALA A 454 -20.85 28.45 -8.08
C ALA A 454 -21.39 28.26 -9.51
N ASN A 455 -20.93 29.09 -10.46
CA ASN A 455 -21.51 29.17 -11.79
C ASN A 455 -20.81 28.27 -12.83
N GLY A 456 -21.60 27.65 -13.71
CA GLY A 456 -21.14 27.07 -14.98
C GLY A 456 -20.32 25.77 -14.93
N HIS A 457 -20.00 25.20 -13.77
CA HIS A 457 -19.12 24.02 -13.71
C HIS A 457 -19.67 22.79 -14.46
N ARG A 458 -18.79 22.14 -15.22
CA ARG A 458 -19.00 20.86 -15.88
C ARG A 458 -17.78 19.99 -15.65
N ALA A 459 -18.01 18.80 -15.12
CA ALA A 459 -16.96 17.85 -14.81
C ALA A 459 -16.23 17.42 -16.09
N ARG A 460 -14.91 17.33 -16.02
CA ARG A 460 -14.05 16.87 -17.12
C ARG A 460 -12.90 16.01 -16.61
N ASN A 461 -12.45 15.07 -17.44
CA ASN A 461 -11.24 14.29 -17.16
C ASN A 461 -9.98 15.12 -17.43
N VAL A 462 -8.94 14.87 -16.65
CA VAL A 462 -7.61 15.40 -16.93
C VAL A 462 -7.06 14.74 -18.19
N THR A 463 -6.44 15.52 -19.07
CA THR A 463 -5.77 15.04 -20.28
C THR A 463 -4.32 15.49 -20.30
N VAL A 464 -3.49 14.83 -21.11
CA VAL A 464 -2.07 15.18 -21.24
C VAL A 464 -1.91 16.64 -21.71
N GLU A 465 -2.74 17.07 -22.66
CA GLU A 465 -2.74 18.42 -23.21
C GLU A 465 -3.03 19.45 -22.10
N MET A 466 -4.02 19.19 -21.23
CA MET A 466 -4.30 20.06 -20.09
C MET A 466 -3.08 20.20 -19.18
N THR A 467 -2.37 19.10 -18.91
CA THR A 467 -1.17 19.15 -18.06
C THR A 467 -0.03 19.94 -18.70
N GLN A 468 0.04 20.04 -20.04
CA GLN A 468 1.10 20.78 -20.72
C GLN A 468 0.88 22.30 -20.64
N HIS A 469 -0.37 22.76 -20.68
CA HIS A 469 -0.74 24.18 -20.77
C HIS A 469 -0.90 24.90 -19.43
N VAL A 470 -0.56 24.24 -18.32
CA VAL A 470 -0.70 24.78 -16.97
C VAL A 470 0.66 24.96 -16.31
N GLU A 471 0.79 25.96 -15.46
CA GLU A 471 2.01 26.26 -14.72
C GLU A 471 2.19 25.31 -13.53
N ARG A 472 1.10 25.04 -12.80
CA ARG A 472 1.07 24.12 -11.65
C ARG A 472 -0.22 23.31 -11.60
N ILE A 473 -0.09 22.10 -11.07
CA ILE A 473 -1.20 21.16 -10.85
C ILE A 473 -1.28 20.84 -9.36
N PHE A 474 -2.44 21.10 -8.76
CA PHE A 474 -2.73 20.84 -7.35
C PHE A 474 -3.72 19.70 -7.18
N CYS A 475 -3.25 18.60 -6.62
CA CYS A 475 -4.00 17.38 -6.43
C CYS A 475 -4.57 17.28 -5.01
N MET A 476 -5.82 16.84 -4.86
CA MET A 476 -6.44 16.72 -3.54
C MET A 476 -5.81 15.62 -2.68
N THR A 477 -5.21 14.61 -3.31
CA THR A 477 -4.57 13.49 -2.61
C THR A 477 -3.28 13.08 -3.32
N HIS A 478 -2.42 12.34 -2.62
CA HIS A 478 -1.24 11.71 -3.23
C HIS A 478 -1.62 10.78 -4.38
N ALA A 479 -2.69 9.98 -4.22
CA ALA A 479 -3.18 9.11 -5.29
C ALA A 479 -3.61 9.89 -6.55
N HIS A 480 -4.18 11.09 -6.40
CA HIS A 480 -4.50 11.95 -7.53
C HIS A 480 -3.24 12.49 -8.21
N ARG A 481 -2.24 12.89 -7.41
CA ARG A 481 -0.94 13.33 -7.94
C ARG A 481 -0.27 12.23 -8.73
N ASP A 482 -0.20 11.02 -8.16
CA ASP A 482 0.45 9.89 -8.81
C ASP A 482 -0.28 9.51 -10.10
N ALA A 483 -1.62 9.51 -10.11
CA ALA A 483 -2.40 9.28 -11.32
C ALA A 483 -2.17 10.32 -12.43
N VAL A 484 -1.96 11.60 -12.08
CA VAL A 484 -1.59 12.64 -13.04
C VAL A 484 -0.18 12.43 -13.58
N ILE A 485 0.77 12.03 -12.72
CA ILE A 485 2.15 11.74 -13.12
C ILE A 485 2.21 10.51 -14.03
N ASP A 486 1.43 9.47 -13.74
CA ASP A 486 1.34 8.27 -14.56
C ASP A 486 0.75 8.59 -15.95
N LEU A 487 -0.25 9.48 -16.00
CA LEU A 487 -0.84 9.96 -17.25
C LEU A 487 0.11 10.84 -18.06
N ALA A 488 0.81 11.76 -17.39
CA ALA A 488 1.69 12.74 -18.01
C ALA A 488 3.02 12.87 -17.22
N PRO A 489 3.99 11.96 -17.44
CA PRO A 489 5.25 11.97 -16.69
C PRO A 489 6.02 13.28 -16.78
N ALA A 490 5.93 13.99 -17.92
CA ALA A 490 6.55 15.29 -18.14
C ALA A 490 5.99 16.40 -17.22
N ALA A 491 4.82 16.21 -16.61
CA ALA A 491 4.22 17.18 -15.68
C ALA A 491 4.61 16.94 -14.21
N ALA A 492 5.49 15.96 -13.92
CA ALA A 492 5.80 15.55 -12.55
C ALA A 492 6.35 16.68 -11.66
N GLU A 493 7.23 17.52 -12.20
CA GLU A 493 7.84 18.63 -11.46
C GLU A 493 6.85 19.73 -11.08
N LYS A 494 5.76 19.84 -11.84
CA LYS A 494 4.69 20.83 -11.60
C LYS A 494 3.44 20.25 -10.95
N THR A 495 3.45 18.97 -10.57
CA THR A 495 2.32 18.30 -9.92
C THR A 495 2.58 18.10 -8.42
N LEU A 496 1.80 18.79 -7.61
CA LEU A 496 1.91 18.83 -6.15
C LEU A 496 0.56 18.47 -5.50
N CYS A 497 0.60 17.99 -4.25
CA CYS A 497 -0.62 17.90 -3.44
C CYS A 497 -1.04 19.31 -2.99
N LEU A 498 -2.33 19.60 -2.90
CA LEU A 498 -2.81 20.90 -2.44
C LEU A 498 -2.40 21.15 -0.98
N ASP A 499 -2.55 20.16 -0.10
CA ASP A 499 -2.11 20.23 1.29
C ASP A 499 -0.70 19.65 1.44
N PRO A 500 0.30 20.43 1.90
CA PRO A 500 1.63 19.89 2.21
C PRO A 500 1.63 18.83 3.32
N GLY A 501 0.64 18.89 4.23
CA GLY A 501 0.50 18.01 5.38
C GLY A 501 -0.24 16.71 5.12
N GLY A 502 -0.77 16.49 3.90
CA GLY A 502 -1.37 15.22 3.50
C GLY A 502 -2.56 15.33 2.54
N ASP A 503 -3.49 14.39 2.63
CA ASP A 503 -4.65 14.30 1.73
C ASP A 503 -5.83 15.15 2.20
N VAL A 504 -6.47 15.86 1.25
CA VAL A 504 -7.77 16.52 1.45
C VAL A 504 -8.88 15.48 1.39
N GLY A 505 -9.45 15.17 2.56
CA GLY A 505 -10.50 14.16 2.73
C GLY A 505 -11.74 14.39 1.86
N ASP A 506 -12.36 13.30 1.40
CA ASP A 506 -13.56 13.36 0.57
C ASP A 506 -14.83 13.63 1.41
N PRO A 507 -15.61 14.70 1.11
CA PRO A 507 -16.85 14.99 1.83
C PRO A 507 -18.07 14.18 1.35
N ILE A 508 -17.96 13.39 0.27
CA ILE A 508 -19.08 12.62 -0.28
C ILE A 508 -19.75 11.75 0.79
N GLY A 509 -21.08 11.83 0.85
CA GLY A 509 -21.92 11.02 1.75
C GLY A 509 -21.92 11.44 3.22
N LYS A 510 -21.26 12.56 3.59
CA LYS A 510 -21.10 13.01 5.00
C LYS A 510 -21.98 14.20 5.40
N GLY A 511 -22.90 14.62 4.53
CA GLY A 511 -23.82 15.75 4.77
C GLY A 511 -23.18 17.13 4.58
N THR A 512 -24.01 18.18 4.61
CA THR A 512 -23.62 19.56 4.23
C THR A 512 -22.51 20.15 5.10
N ALA A 513 -22.51 19.88 6.42
CA ALA A 513 -21.48 20.40 7.33
C ALA A 513 -20.06 19.98 6.90
N ALA A 514 -19.89 18.72 6.48
CA ALA A 514 -18.60 18.22 6.00
C ALA A 514 -18.15 18.90 4.70
N TYR A 515 -19.08 19.30 3.83
CA TYR A 515 -18.77 20.08 2.63
C TYR A 515 -18.33 21.50 2.96
N VAL A 516 -18.96 22.14 3.95
CA VAL A 516 -18.58 23.48 4.43
C VAL A 516 -17.19 23.46 5.06
N ASP A 517 -16.91 22.49 5.92
CA ASP A 517 -15.58 22.33 6.54
C ASP A 517 -14.51 22.04 5.49
N CYS A 518 -14.83 21.19 4.50
CA CYS A 518 -13.97 20.95 3.35
C CYS A 518 -13.70 22.25 2.57
N ALA A 519 -14.72 23.05 2.26
CA ALA A 519 -14.58 24.30 1.53
C ALA A 519 -13.73 25.33 2.30
N ARG A 520 -13.91 25.46 3.63
CA ARG A 520 -13.08 26.31 4.49
C ARG A 520 -11.62 25.86 4.47
N ARG A 521 -11.38 24.55 4.61
CA ARG A 521 -10.02 23.98 4.53
C ARG A 521 -9.39 24.26 3.17
N LEU A 522 -10.15 24.06 2.08
CA LEU A 522 -9.69 24.39 0.72
C LEU A 522 -9.32 25.86 0.58
N GLN A 523 -10.11 26.78 1.16
CA GLN A 523 -9.79 28.21 1.15
C GLN A 523 -8.47 28.53 1.84
N THR A 524 -8.19 27.95 3.01
CA THR A 524 -6.90 28.10 3.68
C THR A 524 -5.75 27.56 2.83
N LEU A 525 -5.91 26.37 2.25
CA LEU A 525 -4.85 25.71 1.47
C LEU A 525 -4.58 26.41 0.13
N VAL A 526 -5.61 26.90 -0.54
CA VAL A 526 -5.47 27.67 -1.78
C VAL A 526 -4.68 28.96 -1.53
N ARG A 527 -4.99 29.68 -0.44
CA ARG A 527 -4.22 30.87 -0.05
C ARG A 527 -2.75 30.53 0.19
N LEU A 528 -2.49 29.49 0.99
CA LEU A 528 -1.13 29.02 1.25
C LEU A 528 -0.36 28.75 -0.04
N ARG A 529 -0.94 28.01 -0.99
CA ARG A 529 -0.28 27.71 -2.27
C ARG A 529 -0.08 28.94 -3.14
N PHE A 530 -1.00 29.90 -3.12
CA PHE A 530 -0.84 31.15 -3.87
C PHE A 530 0.25 32.02 -3.26
N ASP A 531 0.39 32.02 -1.94
CA ASP A 531 1.46 32.73 -1.25
C ASP A 531 2.83 32.08 -1.56
N GLU A 532 2.92 30.75 -1.55
CA GLU A 532 4.14 30.01 -1.94
C GLU A 532 4.56 30.25 -3.39
N LEU A 533 3.59 30.39 -4.30
CA LEU A 533 3.85 30.71 -5.71
C LEU A 533 4.20 32.18 -5.94
N ALA A 534 4.23 33.01 -4.88
CA ALA A 534 4.40 34.45 -4.97
C ALA A 534 3.50 35.05 -6.07
N LEU A 535 2.21 34.69 -6.03
CA LEU A 535 1.25 34.99 -7.12
C LEU A 535 1.25 36.47 -7.53
N GLU A 536 1.60 37.39 -6.63
CA GLU A 536 1.80 38.81 -6.92
C GLU A 536 2.75 39.08 -8.10
N LYS A 537 3.80 38.28 -8.27
CA LYS A 537 4.73 38.39 -9.41
C LYS A 537 4.10 37.93 -10.72
N LEU A 538 3.26 36.89 -10.69
CA LEU A 538 2.52 36.36 -11.85
C LEU A 538 1.34 37.26 -12.24
N LEU A 539 0.82 38.04 -11.29
CA LEU A 539 -0.23 39.02 -11.51
C LEU A 539 0.32 40.34 -12.09
N GLN A 540 1.62 40.61 -11.93
CA GLN A 540 2.32 41.80 -12.47
C GLN A 540 2.98 41.57 -13.84
N SER A 541 3.22 40.31 -14.23
CA SER A 541 3.71 39.88 -15.55
C SER A 541 2.57 39.71 -16.56
#